data_AF-A0A818Y8D8-F1
#
_entry.id   AF-A0A818Y8D8-F1
#
_cell.length_a   1.000
_cell.length_b   1.000
_cell.length_c   1.000
_cell.angle_alpha   90.00
_cell.angle_beta   90.00
_cell.angle_gamma   90.00
#
_symmetry.space_group_name_H-M   'P 1'
#
loop_
_entity.id
_entity.type
_entity.pdbx_description
1 polymer ?
#
loop_
_entity_poly.entity_id
_entity_poly.type
_entity_poly.pdbx_seq_one_letter_code
_entity_poly.pdbx_strand_id
1 'polypeptide(L)'
;MKFSSIDASPFFFRSARIGIQIRVALSSLIYKRLVSLPTRAIIKTTTTGQMVNLISTDVSKFEELYKFIHHLWATPVEVLIVFGIIWNEIGIPTFICLITDLQSFPAGDSTVIGEKEVNLSGGQKARVSLARTLYTDADIYLFDDPLAAVDSTVARKIFQQCISNESMLNDKTRLLVTHQIQFLSEFDHCILLDHGQIEKQGLFDELLTIDKVKQCYENHLKHTLNIHSDLIHFY
;
A
#
# COMPACT_ATOMS: atom_id res chain seq x y z
N MET A 1 21.45 6.39 -5.23
CA MET A 1 21.03 6.48 -3.81
C MET A 1 22.17 7.04 -2.94
N LYS A 2 22.58 8.31 -3.14
CA LYS A 2 23.70 8.96 -2.42
C LYS A 2 23.46 10.44 -2.08
N PHE A 3 22.28 10.98 -2.39
CA PHE A 3 21.95 12.40 -2.19
C PHE A 3 21.38 12.72 -0.80
N SER A 4 20.71 11.78 -0.13
CA SER A 4 20.14 12.03 1.21
C SER A 4 21.19 12.28 2.29
N SER A 5 22.40 11.72 2.16
CA SER A 5 23.47 11.90 3.14
C SER A 5 24.15 13.27 3.07
N ILE A 6 24.11 13.94 1.92
CA ILE A 6 24.78 15.23 1.70
C ILE A 6 23.92 16.38 2.24
N ASP A 7 22.59 16.28 2.18
CA ASP A 7 21.68 17.31 2.71
C ASP A 7 21.39 17.15 4.22
N ALA A 8 21.44 15.92 4.73
CA ALA A 8 21.21 15.65 6.15
C ALA A 8 22.31 16.27 7.04
N SER A 9 23.56 16.28 6.59
CA SER A 9 24.70 16.83 7.33
C SER A 9 24.54 18.35 7.59
N PRO A 10 24.37 19.22 6.56
CA PRO A 10 24.18 20.65 6.75
C PRO A 10 22.91 20.99 7.53
N PHE A 11 21.83 20.24 7.32
CA PHE A 11 20.56 20.41 8.03
C PHE A 11 20.68 20.07 9.52
N PHE A 12 21.36 18.96 9.84
CA PHE A 12 21.67 18.57 11.21
C PHE A 12 22.56 19.61 11.90
N PHE A 13 23.57 20.16 11.21
CA PHE A 13 24.41 21.22 11.76
C PHE A 13 23.67 22.54 11.96
N ARG A 14 22.77 22.93 11.05
CA ARG A 14 21.94 24.15 11.18
C ARG A 14 20.92 24.02 12.31
N SER A 15 20.24 22.88 12.42
CA SER A 15 19.30 22.62 13.53
C SER A 15 20.02 22.55 14.87
N ALA A 16 21.20 21.93 14.95
CA ALA A 16 22.04 21.92 16.15
C ALA A 16 22.49 23.33 16.58
N ARG A 17 22.84 24.19 15.63
CA ARG A 17 23.19 25.59 15.91
C ARG A 17 22.01 26.37 16.50
N ILE A 18 20.81 26.16 15.97
CA ILE A 18 19.57 26.78 16.49
C ILE A 18 19.29 26.28 17.92
N GLY A 19 19.45 24.99 18.20
CA GLY A 19 19.29 24.42 19.54
C GLY A 19 20.21 25.07 20.59
N ILE A 20 21.50 25.24 20.24
CA ILE A 20 22.48 25.91 21.11
C ILE A 20 22.11 27.38 21.35
N GLN A 21 21.66 28.09 20.30
CA GLN A 21 21.22 29.49 20.42
C GLN A 21 20.00 29.64 21.34
N ILE A 22 19.03 28.73 21.23
CA ILE A 22 17.85 28.68 22.09
C ILE A 22 18.27 28.46 23.55
N ARG A 23 19.19 27.53 23.81
CA ARG A 23 19.72 27.29 25.17
C ARG A 23 20.36 28.55 25.76
N VAL A 24 21.27 29.18 25.02
CA VAL A 24 21.96 30.40 25.51
C VAL A 24 20.96 31.52 25.80
N ALA A 25 19.95 31.69 24.94
CA ALA A 25 18.90 32.69 25.13
C ALA A 25 18.03 32.38 26.37
N LEU A 26 17.57 31.14 26.54
CA LEU A 26 16.75 30.71 27.68
C LEU A 26 17.53 30.81 28.99
N SER A 27 18.78 30.35 29.03
CA SER A 27 19.65 30.47 30.20
C SER A 27 19.89 31.94 30.56
N SER A 28 20.13 32.80 29.58
CA SER A 28 20.28 34.25 29.82
C SER A 28 19.00 34.91 30.30
N LEU A 29 17.84 34.53 29.76
CA LEU A 29 16.53 35.09 30.14
C LEU A 29 16.17 34.69 31.59
N ILE A 30 16.32 33.41 31.92
CA ILE A 30 16.08 32.88 33.27
C ILE A 30 17.02 33.58 34.26
N TYR A 31 18.31 33.66 33.94
CA TYR A 31 19.29 34.35 34.80
C TYR A 31 18.94 35.84 35.01
N LYS A 32 18.64 36.58 33.94
CA LYS A 32 18.22 38.00 34.04
C LYS A 32 16.97 38.18 34.87
N ARG A 33 15.99 37.27 34.72
CA ARG A 33 14.75 37.31 35.49
C ARG A 33 14.98 36.98 36.97
N LEU A 34 15.88 36.04 37.28
CA LEU A 34 16.26 35.69 38.64
C LEU A 34 16.98 36.84 39.36
N VAL A 35 17.90 37.54 38.68
CA VAL A 35 18.65 38.67 39.27
C VAL A 35 17.76 39.90 39.47
N SER A 36 16.71 40.06 38.66
CA SER A 36 15.79 41.22 38.74
C SER A 36 14.69 41.06 39.79
N LEU A 37 14.57 39.89 40.43
CA LEU A 37 13.53 39.61 41.42
C LEU A 37 14.01 39.90 42.86
N PRO A 38 13.18 40.52 43.72
CA PRO A 38 13.54 40.76 45.10
C PRO A 38 13.67 39.45 45.88
N THR A 39 14.72 39.34 46.71
CA THR A 39 15.14 38.12 47.43
C THR A 39 14.03 37.43 48.22
N ARG A 40 13.05 38.20 48.71
CA ARG A 40 11.89 37.69 49.46
C ARG A 40 10.90 36.88 48.61
N ALA A 41 10.79 37.16 47.31
CA ALA A 41 9.92 36.43 46.40
C ALA A 41 10.54 35.07 46.02
N ILE A 42 11.85 35.04 45.77
CA ILE A 42 12.63 33.85 45.39
C ILE A 42 12.58 32.79 46.50
N ILE A 43 12.83 33.19 47.75
CA ILE A 43 12.88 32.29 48.91
C ILE A 43 11.50 31.67 49.22
N LYS A 44 10.41 32.35 48.84
CA LYS A 44 9.04 31.91 49.16
C LYS A 44 8.47 30.88 48.19
N THR A 45 8.96 30.83 46.94
CA THR A 45 8.33 30.05 45.86
C THR A 45 9.18 28.94 45.28
N THR A 46 10.51 28.95 45.42
CA THR A 46 11.37 27.92 44.79
C THR A 46 12.68 27.73 45.55
N THR A 47 13.02 26.49 45.87
CA THR A 47 14.29 26.14 46.53
C THR A 47 15.45 26.33 45.55
N THR A 48 16.60 26.84 46.00
CA THR A 48 17.80 27.03 45.16
C THR A 48 18.17 25.78 44.35
N GLY A 49 17.99 24.59 44.92
CA GLY A 49 18.19 23.31 44.22
C GLY A 49 17.20 23.05 43.08
N GLN A 50 15.94 23.47 43.20
CA GLN A 50 14.95 23.36 42.13
C GLN A 50 15.28 24.31 40.97
N MET A 51 15.84 25.49 41.25
CA MET A 51 16.30 26.41 40.20
C MET A 51 17.51 25.88 39.43
N VAL A 52 18.50 25.33 40.15
CA VAL A 52 19.67 24.73 39.50
C VAL A 52 19.23 23.53 38.65
N ASN A 53 18.32 22.69 39.16
CA ASN A 53 17.78 21.56 38.42
C ASN A 53 16.97 22.00 37.18
N LEU A 54 16.18 23.08 37.27
CA LEU A 54 15.46 23.64 36.13
C LEU A 54 16.42 24.08 35.00
N ILE A 55 17.54 24.72 35.37
CA ILE A 55 18.56 25.18 34.41
C ILE A 55 19.38 24.01 33.86
N SER A 56 19.76 23.03 34.69
CA SER A 56 20.61 21.92 34.26
C SER A 56 19.84 20.84 33.49
N THR A 57 18.59 20.58 33.88
CA THR A 57 17.84 19.40 33.44
C THR A 57 16.78 19.75 32.42
N ASP A 58 15.98 20.80 32.63
CA ASP A 58 14.89 21.11 31.71
C ASP A 58 15.35 21.91 30.49
N VAL A 59 16.31 22.84 30.64
CA VAL A 59 16.91 23.54 29.48
C VAL A 59 17.64 22.57 28.55
N SER A 60 18.29 21.54 29.11
CA SER A 60 19.00 20.52 28.31
C SER A 60 18.06 19.63 27.50
N LYS A 61 16.84 19.36 27.99
CA LYS A 61 15.81 18.61 27.23
C LYS A 61 15.34 19.36 25.98
N PHE A 62 15.37 20.70 25.98
CA PHE A 62 15.06 21.48 24.77
C PHE A 62 16.10 21.29 23.66
N GLU A 63 17.34 20.90 23.99
CA GLU A 63 18.35 20.51 22.99
C GLU A 63 18.06 19.14 22.36
N GLU A 64 17.26 18.28 22.99
CA GLU A 64 16.83 17.02 22.37
C GLU A 64 15.54 17.23 21.55
N LEU A 65 14.62 18.07 22.03
CA LEU A 65 13.32 18.30 21.39
C LEU A 65 13.44 18.84 19.95
N TYR A 66 14.43 19.69 19.66
CA TYR A 66 14.57 20.27 18.31
C TYR A 66 14.86 19.21 17.23
N LYS A 67 15.51 18.10 17.60
CA LYS A 67 15.76 16.98 16.67
C LYS A 67 14.47 16.27 16.29
N PHE A 68 13.56 16.11 17.26
CA PHE A 68 12.28 15.44 17.06
C PHE A 68 11.25 16.32 16.37
N ILE A 69 11.30 17.65 16.55
CA ILE A 69 10.36 18.58 15.90
C ILE A 69 10.34 18.41 14.39
N HIS A 70 11.50 18.25 13.74
CA HIS A 70 11.56 18.06 12.29
C HIS A 70 10.99 16.70 11.87
N HIS A 71 11.25 15.64 12.63
CA HIS A 71 10.64 14.35 12.36
C HIS A 71 9.12 14.37 12.57
N LEU A 72 8.61 15.15 13.52
CA LEU A 72 7.18 15.22 13.84
C LEU A 72 6.30 15.64 12.65
N TRP A 73 6.79 16.53 11.78
CA TRP A 73 6.03 16.99 10.60
C TRP A 73 6.60 16.50 9.27
N ALA A 74 7.90 16.19 9.18
CA ALA A 74 8.46 15.64 7.94
C ALA A 74 7.96 14.21 7.69
N THR A 75 7.81 13.40 8.74
CA THR A 75 7.40 11.99 8.58
C THR A 75 5.94 11.83 8.11
N PRO A 76 4.93 12.58 8.60
CA PRO A 76 3.59 12.51 8.01
C PRO A 76 3.56 12.99 6.55
N VAL A 77 4.34 14.01 6.21
CA VAL A 77 4.43 14.52 4.83
C VAL A 77 5.06 13.48 3.90
N GLU A 78 6.15 12.84 4.33
CA GLU A 78 6.80 11.76 3.59
C GLU A 78 5.87 10.57 3.38
N VAL A 79 5.16 10.14 4.44
CA VAL A 79 4.18 9.05 4.35
C VAL A 79 3.04 9.41 3.38
N LEU A 80 2.54 10.65 3.40
CA LEU A 80 1.50 11.09 2.46
C LEU A 80 1.98 11.10 1.01
N ILE A 81 3.23 11.50 0.75
CA ILE A 81 3.82 11.48 -0.59
C ILE A 81 3.97 10.05 -1.09
N VAL A 82 4.54 9.16 -0.28
CA VAL A 82 4.71 7.74 -0.63
C VAL A 82 3.34 7.10 -0.86
N PHE A 83 2.38 7.38 0.01
CA PHE A 83 1.01 6.91 -0.14
C PHE A 83 0.36 7.43 -1.43
N GLY A 84 0.56 8.70 -1.78
CA GLY A 84 0.05 9.27 -3.03
C GLY A 84 0.65 8.63 -4.28
N ILE A 85 1.95 8.32 -4.27
CA ILE A 85 2.62 7.61 -5.38
C ILE A 85 2.08 6.18 -5.49
N ILE A 86 1.99 5.46 -4.38
CA ILE A 86 1.41 4.11 -4.33
C ILE A 86 -0.04 4.12 -4.83
N TRP A 87 -0.82 5.14 -4.44
CA TRP A 87 -2.21 5.29 -4.83
C TRP A 87 -2.37 5.45 -6.35
N ASN A 88 -1.42 6.11 -7.01
CA ASN A 88 -1.42 6.30 -8.46
C ASN A 88 -0.98 5.02 -9.21
N GLU A 89 -0.03 4.26 -8.66
CA GLU A 89 0.66 3.17 -9.37
C GLU A 89 0.10 1.76 -9.13
N ILE A 90 -0.57 1.49 -8.00
CA ILE A 90 -1.01 0.11 -7.62
C ILE A 90 -2.53 -0.06 -7.68
N GLY A 91 -3.26 1.06 -7.74
CA GLY A 91 -4.71 1.09 -7.73
C GLY A 91 -5.32 0.71 -6.36
N ILE A 92 -6.47 1.32 -6.06
CA ILE A 92 -7.35 1.04 -4.91
C ILE A 92 -7.57 -0.46 -4.56
N PRO A 93 -7.71 -1.41 -5.51
CA PRO A 93 -8.25 -2.73 -5.20
C PRO A 93 -7.21 -3.75 -4.81
N THR A 94 -6.07 -3.77 -5.49
CA THR A 94 -4.93 -4.60 -5.14
C THR A 94 -4.47 -4.26 -3.72
N PHE A 95 -4.47 -2.97 -3.38
CA PHE A 95 -4.16 -2.48 -2.04
C PHE A 95 -5.20 -2.94 -1.00
N ILE A 96 -6.50 -2.80 -1.27
CA ILE A 96 -7.55 -3.25 -0.34
C ILE A 96 -7.49 -4.77 -0.13
N CYS A 97 -7.34 -5.55 -1.20
CA CYS A 97 -7.25 -7.01 -1.09
C CYS A 97 -5.98 -7.47 -0.36
N LEU A 98 -4.85 -6.81 -0.60
CA LEU A 98 -3.59 -7.12 0.08
C LEU A 98 -3.64 -6.75 1.56
N ILE A 99 -4.25 -5.62 1.93
CA ILE A 99 -4.44 -5.22 3.33
C ILE A 99 -5.32 -6.22 4.07
N THR A 100 -6.43 -6.66 3.46
CA THR A 100 -7.30 -7.66 4.10
C THR A 100 -6.56 -8.97 4.34
N ASP A 101 -5.65 -9.35 3.44
CA ASP A 101 -4.81 -10.53 3.64
C ASP A 101 -3.78 -10.33 4.75
N LEU A 102 -3.12 -9.18 4.78
CA LEU A 102 -2.13 -8.85 5.80
C LEU A 102 -2.74 -8.82 7.20
N GLN A 103 -3.95 -8.26 7.34
CA GLN A 103 -4.70 -8.22 8.60
C GLN A 103 -5.12 -9.61 9.08
N SER A 104 -5.25 -10.59 8.18
CA SER A 104 -5.57 -11.97 8.55
C SER A 104 -4.40 -12.71 9.20
N PHE A 105 -3.17 -12.19 9.08
CA PHE A 105 -1.99 -12.83 9.65
C PHE A 105 -1.78 -12.45 11.12
N PRO A 106 -1.34 -13.42 11.97
CA PRO A 106 -1.21 -13.20 13.41
C PRO A 106 -0.18 -12.12 13.80
N ALA A 107 0.82 -11.85 12.95
CA ALA A 107 1.79 -10.78 13.14
C ALA A 107 1.76 -9.74 12.00
N GLY A 108 0.68 -9.67 11.23
CA GLY A 108 0.56 -8.74 10.11
C GLY A 108 1.66 -8.94 9.07
N ASP A 109 2.31 -7.83 8.70
CA ASP A 109 3.45 -7.77 7.77
C ASP A 109 4.71 -8.51 8.27
N SER A 110 4.83 -8.66 9.59
CA SER A 110 5.96 -9.33 10.25
C SER A 110 5.80 -10.85 10.32
N THR A 111 4.72 -11.40 9.78
CA THR A 111 4.46 -12.84 9.77
C THR A 111 5.42 -13.53 8.83
N VAL A 112 6.25 -14.44 9.36
CA VAL A 112 7.13 -15.26 8.54
C VAL A 112 6.29 -16.33 7.83
N ILE A 113 6.44 -16.39 6.51
CA ILE A 113 5.72 -17.32 5.63
C ILE A 113 6.70 -18.42 5.21
N GLY A 114 6.35 -19.68 5.47
CA GLY A 114 7.21 -20.82 5.14
C GLY A 114 6.51 -22.17 5.30
N GLU A 115 7.09 -23.23 4.74
CA GLU A 115 6.50 -24.58 4.74
C GLU A 115 6.25 -25.17 6.14
N LYS A 116 6.99 -24.70 7.14
CA LYS A 116 6.86 -25.11 8.55
C LYS A 116 6.07 -24.12 9.42
N GLU A 117 5.61 -23.01 8.85
CA GLU A 117 5.00 -21.88 9.56
C GLU A 117 3.61 -21.56 8.97
N VAL A 118 3.19 -20.29 8.99
CA VAL A 118 1.91 -19.85 8.41
C VAL A 118 1.98 -19.95 6.89
N ASN A 119 1.19 -20.86 6.32
CA ASN A 119 1.06 -21.04 4.88
C ASN A 119 -0.02 -20.11 4.32
N LEU A 120 0.28 -19.46 3.20
CA LEU A 120 -0.71 -18.70 2.43
C LEU A 120 -1.76 -19.62 1.80
N SER A 121 -3.02 -19.19 1.80
CA SER A 121 -4.06 -19.83 0.98
C SER A 121 -3.74 -19.73 -0.52
N GLY A 122 -4.35 -20.59 -1.34
CA GLY A 122 -4.18 -20.54 -2.80
C GLY A 122 -4.51 -19.15 -3.39
N GLY A 123 -5.61 -18.54 -2.94
CA GLY A 123 -6.02 -17.20 -3.37
C GLY A 123 -5.06 -16.10 -2.92
N GLN A 124 -4.48 -16.20 -1.71
CA GLN A 124 -3.46 -15.26 -1.25
C GLN A 124 -2.18 -15.37 -2.07
N LYS A 125 -1.72 -16.59 -2.37
CA LYS A 125 -0.58 -16.82 -3.26
C LYS A 125 -0.83 -16.22 -4.64
N ALA A 126 -2.03 -16.42 -5.20
CA ALA A 126 -2.42 -15.86 -6.50
C ALA A 126 -2.39 -14.32 -6.48
N ARG A 127 -2.95 -13.68 -5.44
CA ARG A 127 -2.94 -12.21 -5.31
C ARG A 127 -1.54 -11.63 -5.14
N VAL A 128 -0.68 -12.26 -4.33
CA VAL A 128 0.72 -11.84 -4.18
C VAL A 128 1.48 -12.01 -5.49
N SER A 129 1.26 -13.11 -6.22
CA SER A 129 1.85 -13.32 -7.54
C SER A 129 1.41 -12.26 -8.53
N LEU A 130 0.11 -11.94 -8.57
CA LEU A 130 -0.41 -10.89 -9.43
C LEU A 130 0.16 -9.51 -9.09
N ALA A 131 0.24 -9.17 -7.80
CA ALA A 131 0.85 -7.92 -7.36
C ALA A 131 2.32 -7.81 -7.79
N ARG A 132 3.08 -8.92 -7.73
CA ARG A 132 4.45 -8.98 -8.25
C ARG A 132 4.51 -8.76 -9.75
N THR A 133 3.57 -9.36 -10.50
CA THR A 133 3.46 -9.16 -11.94
C THR A 133 3.24 -7.68 -12.25
N LEU A 134 2.24 -7.04 -11.65
CA LEU A 134 1.92 -5.61 -11.86
C LEU A 134 3.09 -4.68 -11.52
N TYR A 135 3.88 -5.01 -10.50
CA TYR A 135 5.03 -4.19 -10.09
C TYR A 135 6.23 -4.26 -11.04
N THR A 136 6.29 -5.26 -11.93
CA THR A 136 7.48 -5.52 -12.75
C THR A 136 7.66 -4.56 -13.94
N ASP A 137 6.65 -3.72 -14.25
CA ASP A 137 6.61 -2.82 -15.42
C ASP A 137 7.24 -3.44 -16.68
N ALA A 138 6.62 -4.50 -17.18
CA ALA A 138 7.00 -5.17 -18.41
C ALA A 138 6.18 -4.64 -19.61
N ASP A 139 6.66 -4.89 -20.84
CA ASP A 139 5.90 -4.61 -22.08
C ASP A 139 4.89 -5.73 -22.41
N ILE A 140 5.19 -6.96 -21.96
CA ILE A 140 4.39 -8.17 -22.23
C ILE A 140 4.10 -8.89 -20.91
N TYR A 141 2.82 -9.19 -20.69
CA TYR A 141 2.31 -9.91 -19.54
C TYR A 141 1.69 -11.25 -19.95
N LEU A 142 2.09 -12.32 -19.26
CA LEU A 142 1.61 -13.68 -19.46
C LEU A 142 0.87 -14.11 -18.20
N PHE A 143 -0.38 -14.52 -18.37
CA PHE A 143 -1.24 -14.96 -17.28
C PHE A 143 -1.71 -16.39 -17.52
N ASP A 144 -1.37 -17.29 -16.59
CA ASP A 144 -1.80 -18.69 -16.59
C ASP A 144 -2.83 -18.90 -15.49
N ASP A 145 -4.11 -18.85 -15.86
CA ASP A 145 -5.30 -18.91 -15.02
C ASP A 145 -5.17 -18.14 -13.67
N PRO A 146 -4.86 -16.83 -13.71
CA PRO A 146 -4.46 -16.05 -12.52
C PRO A 146 -5.58 -15.90 -11.48
N LEU A 147 -6.83 -16.18 -11.86
CA LEU A 147 -8.02 -15.98 -11.02
C LEU A 147 -8.62 -17.28 -10.50
N ALA A 148 -8.06 -18.45 -10.84
CA ALA A 148 -8.62 -19.75 -10.47
C ALA A 148 -8.77 -19.98 -8.97
N ALA A 149 -7.81 -19.47 -8.18
CA ALA A 149 -7.76 -19.67 -6.73
C ALA A 149 -8.47 -18.56 -5.93
N VAL A 150 -9.15 -17.63 -6.61
CA VAL A 150 -9.74 -16.43 -6.00
C VAL A 150 -11.27 -16.51 -6.09
N ASP A 151 -11.97 -16.06 -5.04
CA ASP A 151 -13.43 -15.96 -5.06
C ASP A 151 -13.94 -15.12 -6.24
N SER A 152 -15.07 -15.50 -6.82
CA SER A 152 -15.67 -14.85 -8.00
C SER A 152 -15.83 -13.33 -7.88
N THR A 153 -16.17 -12.82 -6.69
CA THR A 153 -16.35 -11.38 -6.45
C THR A 153 -15.01 -10.64 -6.52
N VAL A 154 -13.99 -11.23 -5.90
CA VAL A 154 -12.64 -10.68 -5.87
C VAL A 154 -11.98 -10.83 -7.24
N ALA A 155 -12.17 -11.97 -7.91
CA ALA A 155 -11.69 -12.24 -9.25
C ALA A 155 -12.20 -11.19 -10.24
N ARG A 156 -13.50 -10.85 -10.20
CA ARG A 156 -14.07 -9.81 -11.07
C ARG A 156 -13.47 -8.42 -10.81
N LYS A 157 -13.30 -8.03 -9.54
CA LYS A 157 -12.64 -6.75 -9.20
C LYS A 157 -11.20 -6.71 -9.71
N ILE A 158 -10.44 -7.77 -9.44
CA ILE A 158 -9.06 -7.90 -9.92
C ILE A 158 -9.02 -7.80 -11.45
N PHE A 159 -9.88 -8.54 -12.16
CA PHE A 159 -9.93 -8.52 -13.61
C PHE A 159 -10.19 -7.11 -14.15
N GLN A 160 -11.26 -6.46 -13.68
CA GLN A 160 -11.69 -5.13 -14.11
C GLN A 160 -10.65 -4.03 -13.87
N GLN A 161 -9.72 -4.24 -12.95
CA GLN A 161 -8.81 -3.19 -12.52
C GLN A 161 -7.36 -3.48 -12.92
N CYS A 162 -7.02 -4.74 -13.14
CA CYS A 162 -5.64 -5.16 -13.44
C CYS A 162 -5.45 -5.73 -14.85
N ILE A 163 -6.48 -6.35 -15.45
CA ILE A 163 -6.32 -7.13 -16.70
C ILE A 163 -7.18 -6.57 -17.85
N SER A 164 -8.38 -6.03 -17.54
CA SER A 164 -9.34 -5.47 -18.50
C SER A 164 -8.75 -4.42 -19.44
N ASN A 165 -9.46 -4.12 -20.52
CA ASN A 165 -9.05 -3.07 -21.45
C ASN A 165 -9.00 -1.67 -20.83
N GLU A 166 -9.74 -1.43 -19.74
CA GLU A 166 -9.71 -0.17 -18.97
C GLU A 166 -8.81 -0.24 -17.72
N SER A 167 -7.97 -1.30 -17.60
CA SER A 167 -7.10 -1.52 -16.45
C SER A 167 -5.80 -0.72 -16.49
N MET A 168 -5.01 -0.87 -15.43
CA MET A 168 -3.63 -0.37 -15.35
C MET A 168 -2.70 -0.93 -16.45
N LEU A 169 -3.08 -2.03 -17.10
CA LEU A 169 -2.32 -2.67 -18.16
C LEU A 169 -2.89 -2.40 -19.57
N ASN A 170 -3.75 -1.40 -19.73
CA ASN A 170 -4.39 -1.06 -21.01
C ASN A 170 -3.39 -0.85 -22.18
N ASP A 171 -2.25 -0.24 -21.90
CA ASP A 171 -1.22 0.09 -22.90
C ASP A 171 -0.19 -1.04 -23.09
N LYS A 172 -0.39 -2.18 -22.45
CA LYS A 172 0.56 -3.31 -22.41
C LYS A 172 0.03 -4.52 -23.16
N THR A 173 0.93 -5.34 -23.72
CA THR A 173 0.53 -6.60 -24.38
C THR A 173 0.19 -7.64 -23.31
N ARG A 174 -0.99 -8.25 -23.40
CA ARG A 174 -1.50 -9.20 -22.40
C ARG A 174 -1.91 -10.50 -23.08
N LEU A 175 -1.38 -11.62 -22.59
CA LEU A 175 -1.80 -12.96 -22.99
C LEU A 175 -2.39 -13.66 -21.78
N LEU A 176 -3.69 -13.95 -21.83
CA LEU A 176 -4.42 -14.64 -20.79
C LEU A 176 -4.81 -16.04 -21.25
N VAL A 177 -4.34 -17.05 -20.52
CA VAL A 177 -4.84 -18.42 -20.60
C VAL A 177 -5.81 -18.60 -19.44
N THR A 178 -7.07 -18.95 -19.72
CA THR A 178 -8.05 -19.20 -18.66
C THR A 178 -9.15 -20.15 -19.13
N HIS A 179 -9.76 -20.82 -18.16
CA HIS A 179 -11.00 -21.57 -18.35
C HIS A 179 -12.27 -20.72 -18.11
N GLN A 180 -12.10 -19.47 -17.67
CA GLN A 180 -13.19 -18.59 -17.28
C GLN A 180 -13.68 -17.72 -18.45
N ILE A 181 -14.68 -18.22 -19.17
CA ILE A 181 -15.20 -17.61 -20.40
C ILE A 181 -15.77 -16.20 -20.17
N GLN A 182 -16.25 -15.90 -18.95
CA GLN A 182 -16.89 -14.60 -18.67
C GLN A 182 -15.98 -13.37 -18.83
N PHE A 183 -14.66 -13.57 -18.89
CA PHE A 183 -13.68 -12.50 -19.04
C PHE A 183 -13.23 -12.29 -20.48
N LEU A 184 -13.52 -13.24 -21.38
CA LEU A 184 -13.02 -13.23 -22.76
C LEU A 184 -13.62 -12.12 -23.62
N SER A 185 -14.78 -11.58 -23.24
CA SER A 185 -15.45 -10.50 -23.98
C SER A 185 -14.68 -9.18 -24.00
N GLU A 186 -13.74 -8.98 -23.07
CA GLU A 186 -12.92 -7.77 -22.99
C GLU A 186 -11.59 -7.87 -23.76
N PHE A 187 -11.32 -8.99 -24.45
CA PHE A 187 -10.09 -9.18 -25.20
C PHE A 187 -10.29 -8.90 -26.69
N ASP A 188 -9.29 -8.25 -27.29
CA ASP A 188 -9.30 -7.90 -28.71
C ASP A 188 -9.17 -9.13 -29.63
N HIS A 189 -8.57 -10.20 -29.11
CA HIS A 189 -8.37 -11.45 -29.83
C HIS A 189 -8.42 -12.65 -28.89
N CYS A 190 -9.16 -13.67 -29.29
CA CYS A 190 -9.33 -14.91 -28.54
C CYS A 190 -8.96 -16.10 -29.41
N ILE A 191 -8.29 -17.10 -28.82
CA ILE A 191 -7.83 -18.31 -29.50
C ILE A 191 -8.37 -19.52 -28.74
N LEU A 192 -9.12 -20.36 -29.43
CA LEU A 192 -9.58 -21.66 -28.93
C LEU A 192 -8.59 -22.74 -29.36
N LEU A 193 -7.95 -23.36 -28.37
CA LEU A 193 -7.05 -24.49 -28.54
C LEU A 193 -7.79 -25.79 -28.22
N ASP A 194 -7.76 -26.75 -29.14
CA ASP A 194 -8.27 -28.11 -28.95
C ASP A 194 -7.20 -29.12 -29.41
N HIS A 195 -6.89 -30.11 -28.56
CA HIS A 195 -5.86 -31.12 -28.82
C HIS A 195 -4.50 -30.59 -29.34
N GLY A 196 -4.06 -29.43 -28.85
CA GLY A 196 -2.80 -28.79 -29.25
C GLY A 196 -2.84 -28.11 -30.62
N GLN A 197 -4.01 -28.00 -31.25
CA GLN A 197 -4.24 -27.23 -32.47
C GLN A 197 -5.19 -26.07 -32.21
N ILE A 198 -5.07 -25.00 -33.02
CA ILE A 198 -6.01 -23.89 -32.98
C ILE A 198 -7.29 -24.33 -33.70
N GLU A 199 -8.36 -24.60 -32.94
CA GLU A 199 -9.67 -24.94 -33.50
C GLU A 199 -10.30 -23.70 -34.14
N LYS A 200 -10.17 -22.54 -33.48
CA LYS A 200 -10.64 -21.24 -34.01
C LYS A 200 -9.92 -20.08 -33.34
N GLN A 201 -9.82 -18.96 -34.03
CA GLN A 201 -9.31 -17.70 -33.51
C GLN A 201 -10.12 -16.53 -34.08
N GLY A 202 -10.26 -15.45 -33.32
CA GLY A 202 -11.07 -14.30 -33.74
C GLY A 202 -11.54 -13.47 -32.56
N LEU A 203 -12.56 -12.65 -32.81
CA LEU A 203 -13.27 -11.93 -31.75
C LEU A 203 -14.10 -12.89 -30.90
N PHE A 204 -14.44 -12.49 -29.67
CA PHE A 204 -15.27 -13.31 -28.78
C PHE A 204 -16.62 -13.72 -29.42
N ASP A 205 -17.26 -12.81 -30.14
CA ASP A 205 -18.52 -13.08 -30.85
C ASP A 205 -18.39 -14.16 -31.93
N GLU A 206 -17.24 -14.22 -32.60
CA GLU A 206 -16.96 -15.24 -33.61
C GLU A 206 -16.75 -16.62 -32.98
N LEU A 207 -16.25 -16.67 -31.74
CA LEU A 207 -16.08 -17.91 -30.98
C LEU A 207 -17.41 -18.43 -30.42
N LEU A 208 -18.34 -17.55 -30.06
CA LEU A 208 -19.69 -17.92 -29.60
C LEU A 208 -20.53 -18.65 -30.66
N THR A 209 -20.11 -18.63 -31.93
CA THR A 209 -20.73 -19.45 -32.99
C THR A 209 -20.43 -20.94 -32.87
N ILE A 210 -19.40 -21.32 -32.09
CA ILE A 210 -19.08 -22.72 -31.81
C ILE A 210 -20.01 -23.22 -30.71
N ASP A 211 -20.78 -24.28 -30.98
CA ASP A 211 -21.73 -24.86 -30.03
C ASP A 211 -21.10 -25.21 -28.68
N LYS A 212 -19.87 -25.77 -28.68
CA LYS A 212 -19.11 -26.08 -27.46
C LYS A 212 -18.92 -24.83 -26.58
N VAL A 213 -18.43 -23.73 -27.16
CA VAL A 213 -18.13 -22.47 -26.45
C VAL A 213 -19.43 -21.83 -25.96
N LYS A 214 -20.45 -21.80 -26.83
CA LYS A 214 -21.78 -21.28 -26.50
C LYS A 214 -22.40 -22.03 -25.33
N GLN A 215 -22.33 -23.37 -25.33
CA GLN A 215 -22.86 -24.19 -24.25
C GLN A 215 -22.12 -23.94 -22.93
N CYS A 216 -20.79 -23.82 -22.95
CA CYS A 216 -20.02 -23.46 -21.76
C CYS A 216 -20.38 -22.05 -21.24
N TYR A 217 -20.56 -21.08 -22.12
CA TYR A 217 -20.98 -19.73 -21.76
C TYR A 217 -22.39 -19.69 -21.14
N GLU A 218 -23.37 -20.37 -21.76
CA GLU A 218 -24.74 -20.46 -21.24
C GLU A 218 -24.80 -21.18 -19.89
N ASN A 219 -24.00 -22.24 -19.70
CA ASN A 219 -23.89 -22.93 -18.41
C ASN A 219 -23.33 -22.01 -17.33
N HIS A 220 -22.33 -21.19 -17.66
CA HIS A 220 -21.79 -20.20 -16.74
C HIS A 220 -22.81 -19.11 -16.37
N LEU A 221 -23.58 -18.60 -17.35
CA LEU A 221 -24.65 -17.64 -17.10
C LEU A 221 -25.73 -18.21 -16.19
N LYS A 222 -26.15 -19.47 -16.41
CA LYS A 222 -27.11 -20.16 -15.54
C LYS A 222 -26.60 -20.31 -14.11
N HIS A 223 -25.32 -20.63 -13.94
CA HIS A 223 -24.71 -20.76 -12.62
C HIS A 223 -24.61 -19.41 -11.90
N THR A 224 -24.33 -18.33 -12.63
CA THR A 224 -24.30 -16.96 -12.09
C THR A 224 -25.71 -16.47 -11.72
N LEU A 225 -26.71 -16.77 -12.54
CA LEU A 225 -28.12 -16.47 -12.25
C LEU A 225 -28.66 -17.31 -11.08
N ASN A 226 -28.22 -18.56 -10.92
CA ASN A 226 -28.60 -19.38 -9.77
C ASN A 226 -28.02 -18.86 -8.44
N ILE A 227 -26.81 -18.29 -8.47
CA ILE A 227 -26.23 -17.62 -7.29
C ILE A 227 -27.00 -16.33 -6.95
N HIS A 228 -27.66 -15.70 -7.93
CA HIS A 228 -28.57 -14.57 -7.69
C HIS A 228 -30.01 -14.98 -7.37
N SER A 229 -30.47 -16.19 -7.70
CA SER A 229 -31.81 -16.66 -7.33
C SER A 229 -31.92 -17.20 -5.91
N ASP A 230 -30.80 -17.43 -5.22
CA ASP A 230 -30.77 -17.67 -3.77
C ASP A 230 -30.85 -16.35 -2.93
N LEU A 231 -30.87 -15.18 -3.60
CA LEU A 231 -31.26 -13.88 -3.01
C LEU A 231 -32.68 -13.52 -3.45
N ILE A 232 -33.64 -14.13 -2.77
CA ILE A 232 -35.08 -13.93 -2.89
C ILE A 232 -35.48 -12.46 -2.61
N HIS A 233 -36.24 -11.90 -3.57
CA HIS A 233 -37.28 -10.85 -3.48
C HIS A 233 -37.15 -9.70 -2.46
N PHE A 234 -37.16 -8.47 -2.99
CA PHE A 234 -38.05 -7.42 -2.49
C PHE A 234 -38.73 -6.73 -3.69
N TYR A 235 -40.01 -6.36 -3.49
CA TYR A 235 -40.84 -5.56 -4.41
C TYR A 235 -40.15 -4.25 -4.83
#